data_AF-A0A8J3HL64-F1
#
_entry.id   AF-A0A8J3HL64-F1
#
_cell.length_a   1.000
_cell.length_b   1.000
_cell.length_c   1.000
_cell.angle_alpha   90.00
_cell.angle_beta   90.00
_cell.angle_gamma   90.00
#
_symmetry.space_group_name_H-M   'P 1'
#
loop_
_entity.id
_entity.type
_entity.pdbx_description
1 polymer ?
#
loop_
_entity_poly.entity_id
_entity_poly.type
_entity_poly.pdbx_seq_one_letter_code
_entity_poly.pdbx_strand_id
1 'polypeptide(L)'
;MEPSPNRFAMNRAAAKWLFWGLALPVLSLGLLVDKAAEIGPAWRAHLGTGTPGIYTYGPRECVRGECTRLGDWISDDGRTALRRVHVIDAPDGEVREDDTVRALYTGNSAGVYVAGGGAWLADAALLLLGLLGLAGWSVGVIIRAAGPVRRWRERRAEQLARRERYARQGRMLAEHAAPPAP
;
A
#
# COMPACT_ATOMS: atom_id res chain seq x y z
N MET A 1 -19.07 -46.78 -6.16
CA MET A 1 -17.93 -45.85 -5.96
C MET A 1 -18.47 -44.47 -6.30
N GLU A 2 -19.04 -43.78 -5.31
CA GLU A 2 -19.59 -42.44 -5.50
C GLU A 2 -18.44 -41.42 -5.45
N PRO A 3 -18.31 -40.52 -6.44
CA PRO A 3 -17.30 -39.49 -6.42
C PRO A 3 -17.66 -38.47 -5.33
N SER A 4 -16.81 -38.36 -4.31
CA SER A 4 -16.93 -37.37 -3.24
C SER A 4 -17.00 -35.94 -3.81
N PRO A 5 -18.09 -35.19 -3.57
CA PRO A 5 -18.32 -33.86 -4.17
C PRO A 5 -17.46 -32.75 -3.56
N ASN A 6 -16.55 -33.07 -2.62
CA ASN A 6 -15.93 -32.08 -1.74
C ASN A 6 -14.63 -31.46 -2.27
N ARG A 7 -14.07 -31.93 -3.41
CA ARG A 7 -12.78 -31.42 -3.92
C ARG A 7 -12.88 -30.09 -4.68
N PHE A 8 -14.04 -29.69 -5.19
CA PHE A 8 -14.16 -28.49 -6.02
C PHE A 8 -14.54 -27.21 -5.25
N ALA A 9 -15.25 -27.33 -4.12
CA ALA A 9 -15.62 -26.16 -3.30
C ALA A 9 -14.40 -25.50 -2.63
N MET A 10 -13.35 -26.28 -2.35
CA MET A 10 -12.12 -25.80 -1.72
C MET A 10 -11.29 -24.88 -2.63
N ASN A 11 -11.44 -25.01 -3.96
CA ASN A 11 -10.64 -24.26 -4.93
C ASN A 11 -11.04 -22.79 -5.04
N ARG A 12 -12.31 -22.43 -4.83
CA ARG A 12 -12.77 -21.04 -4.93
C ARG A 12 -12.41 -20.21 -3.70
N ALA A 13 -12.52 -20.80 -2.51
CA ALA A 13 -12.13 -20.14 -1.27
C ALA A 13 -10.61 -19.93 -1.18
N ALA A 14 -9.83 -20.95 -1.58
CA ALA A 14 -8.37 -20.86 -1.64
C ALA A 14 -7.90 -19.87 -2.72
N ALA A 15 -8.49 -19.89 -3.92
CA ALA A 15 -8.15 -18.94 -4.98
C ALA A 15 -8.55 -17.50 -4.62
N LYS A 16 -9.73 -17.29 -4.02
CA LYS A 16 -10.15 -15.97 -3.53
C LYS A 16 -9.23 -15.47 -2.42
N TRP A 17 -8.79 -16.34 -1.53
CA TRP A 17 -7.85 -15.99 -0.46
C TRP A 17 -6.46 -15.69 -0.99
N LEU A 18 -5.97 -16.44 -1.97
CA LEU A 18 -4.68 -16.18 -2.62
C LEU A 18 -4.72 -14.88 -3.44
N PHE A 19 -5.80 -14.67 -4.19
CA PHE A 19 -6.00 -13.46 -4.99
C PHE A 19 -6.10 -12.22 -4.11
N TRP A 20 -7.00 -12.19 -3.12
CA TRP A 20 -7.11 -11.04 -2.21
C TRP A 20 -5.94 -10.93 -1.22
N GLY A 21 -5.31 -12.05 -0.88
CA GLY A 21 -4.14 -12.12 -0.01
C GLY A 21 -2.86 -11.62 -0.68
N LEU A 22 -2.75 -11.68 -2.01
CA LEU A 22 -1.60 -11.16 -2.75
C LEU A 22 -1.90 -9.81 -3.42
N ALA A 23 -3.11 -9.60 -3.93
CA ALA A 23 -3.46 -8.37 -4.63
C ALA A 23 -3.44 -7.16 -3.71
N LEU A 24 -3.97 -7.27 -2.48
CA LEU A 24 -4.03 -6.16 -1.55
C LEU A 24 -2.63 -5.63 -1.15
N PRO A 25 -1.67 -6.45 -0.68
CA PRO A 25 -0.35 -5.94 -0.35
C PRO A 25 0.42 -5.43 -1.57
N VAL A 26 0.25 -6.05 -2.75
CA VAL A 26 0.89 -5.58 -3.99
C VAL A 26 0.33 -4.22 -4.40
N LEU A 27 -0.99 -4.03 -4.35
CA LEU A 27 -1.62 -2.74 -4.64
C LEU A 27 -1.22 -1.67 -3.63
N SER A 28 -1.26 -1.99 -2.33
CA SER A 28 -0.83 -1.07 -1.27
C SER A 28 0.64 -0.68 -1.43
N LEU A 29 1.53 -1.64 -1.71
CA LEU A 29 2.95 -1.36 -1.90
C LEU A 29 3.20 -0.54 -3.16
N GLY A 30 2.56 -0.88 -4.28
CA GLY A 30 2.67 -0.12 -5.52
C GLY A 30 2.25 1.33 -5.32
N LEU A 31 1.13 1.55 -4.63
CA LEU A 31 0.64 2.88 -4.31
C LEU A 31 1.57 3.67 -3.38
N LEU A 32 2.19 3.00 -2.39
CA LEU A 32 3.18 3.63 -1.52
C LEU A 32 4.44 4.05 -2.28
N VAL A 33 4.95 3.19 -3.17
CA VAL A 33 6.14 3.47 -3.97
C VAL A 33 5.90 4.62 -4.93
N ASP A 34 4.78 4.58 -5.65
CA ASP A 34 4.36 5.63 -6.58
C ASP A 34 4.28 7.00 -5.89
N LYS A 35 3.56 7.07 -4.77
CA LYS A 35 3.31 8.34 -4.08
C LYS A 35 4.48 8.84 -3.24
N ALA A 36 5.39 7.97 -2.80
CA ALA A 36 6.58 8.39 -2.05
C ALA A 36 7.50 9.32 -2.87
N ALA A 37 7.57 9.14 -4.19
CA ALA A 37 8.36 10.02 -5.06
C ALA A 37 7.69 11.37 -5.31
N GLU A 38 6.36 11.40 -5.39
CA GLU A 38 5.57 12.59 -5.74
C GLU A 38 5.30 13.52 -4.55
N ILE A 39 5.17 12.97 -3.34
CA ILE A 39 4.84 13.77 -2.16
C ILE A 39 5.94 14.78 -1.80
N GLY A 40 7.21 14.47 -2.06
CA GLY A 40 8.33 15.37 -1.77
C GLY A 40 8.25 16.70 -2.53
N PRO A 41 8.16 16.68 -3.88
CA PRO A 41 7.86 17.85 -4.69
C PRO A 41 6.60 18.61 -4.29
N ALA A 42 5.48 17.93 -4.06
CA ALA A 42 4.21 18.57 -3.69
C ALA A 42 4.28 19.25 -2.31
N TRP A 43 4.89 18.59 -1.32
CA TRP A 43 5.11 19.14 0.02
C TRP A 43 6.04 20.35 -0.01
N ARG A 44 7.11 20.31 -0.81
CA ARG A 44 8.00 21.47 -1.00
C ARG A 44 7.26 22.66 -1.57
N ALA A 45 6.40 22.45 -2.57
CA ALA A 45 5.58 23.52 -3.15
C ALA A 45 4.59 24.10 -2.12
N HIS A 46 3.99 23.26 -1.28
CA HIS A 46 3.12 23.69 -0.19
C HIS A 46 3.85 24.61 0.80
N LEU A 47 5.10 24.29 1.14
CA LEU A 47 5.97 25.12 1.98
C LEU A 47 6.50 26.38 1.26
N GLY A 48 6.13 26.61 -0.01
CA GLY A 48 6.64 27.72 -0.81
C GLY A 48 8.08 27.55 -1.26
N THR A 49 8.64 26.33 -1.17
CA THR A 49 10.03 26.04 -1.53
C THR A 49 10.12 25.50 -2.96
N GLY A 50 10.97 26.13 -3.77
CA GLY A 50 11.15 25.81 -5.18
C GLY A 50 11.76 26.98 -5.95
N THR A 51 11.92 26.82 -7.26
CA THR A 51 12.30 27.93 -8.13
C THR A 51 11.03 28.68 -8.53
N PRO A 52 10.88 29.97 -8.19
CA PRO A 52 9.71 30.73 -8.57
C PRO A 52 9.75 31.15 -10.04
N GLY A 53 8.58 31.29 -10.63
CA GLY A 53 8.44 31.71 -12.02
C GLY A 53 6.99 31.95 -12.41
N ILE A 54 6.80 32.19 -13.69
CA ILE A 54 5.50 32.46 -14.32
C ILE A 54 5.18 31.30 -15.24
N TYR A 55 4.00 30.71 -15.05
CA TYR A 55 3.40 29.76 -15.98
C TYR A 55 2.41 30.50 -16.88
N THR A 56 2.53 30.29 -18.19
CA THR A 56 1.64 30.81 -19.22
C THR A 56 0.83 29.65 -19.79
N TYR A 57 -0.48 29.78 -19.79
CA TYR A 57 -1.39 28.77 -20.32
C TYR A 57 -1.31 28.71 -21.85
N GLY A 58 -1.02 27.52 -22.38
CA GLY A 58 -1.07 27.28 -23.82
C GLY A 58 -2.47 26.94 -24.33
N PRO A 59 -2.59 26.59 -25.62
CA PRO A 59 -3.86 26.22 -26.23
C PRO A 59 -4.44 24.96 -25.59
N ARG A 60 -5.77 24.86 -25.60
CA ARG A 60 -6.48 23.66 -25.13
C ARG A 60 -6.39 22.57 -26.20
N GLU A 61 -5.82 21.43 -25.86
CA GLU A 61 -5.69 20.27 -26.74
C GLU A 61 -6.69 19.20 -26.35
N CYS A 62 -7.61 18.84 -27.25
CA CYS A 62 -8.62 17.80 -26.99
C CYS A 62 -8.35 16.57 -27.85
N VAL A 63 -8.13 15.43 -27.20
CA VAL A 63 -7.89 14.13 -27.85
C VAL A 63 -8.92 13.13 -27.33
N ARG A 64 -9.71 12.54 -28.23
CA ARG A 64 -10.73 11.50 -27.90
C ARG A 64 -11.71 11.91 -26.78
N GLY A 65 -12.03 13.20 -26.68
CA GLY A 65 -12.97 13.73 -25.67
C GLY A 65 -12.31 14.14 -24.35
N GLU A 66 -11.02 13.85 -24.16
CA GLU A 66 -10.25 14.38 -23.04
C GLU A 66 -9.53 15.66 -23.48
N CYS A 67 -9.86 16.77 -22.83
CA CYS A 67 -9.22 18.05 -23.09
C CYS A 67 -8.17 18.33 -22.02
N THR A 68 -6.91 18.40 -22.44
CA THR A 68 -5.80 18.81 -21.60
C THR A 68 -5.33 20.19 -21.99
N ARG A 69 -4.67 20.88 -21.06
CA ARG A 69 -4.01 22.14 -21.34
C ARG A 69 -2.60 22.07 -20.79
N LEU A 70 -1.65 22.19 -21.71
CA LEU A 70 -0.25 22.34 -21.41
C LEU A 70 0.11 23.80 -21.60
N GLY A 71 1.14 24.23 -20.90
CA GLY A 71 1.62 25.59 -20.97
C GLY A 71 3.11 25.60 -20.71
N ASP A 72 3.62 26.80 -20.56
CA ASP A 72 5.04 27.00 -20.47
C ASP A 72 5.38 27.76 -19.22
N TRP A 73 6.48 27.38 -18.58
CA TRP A 73 6.95 28.03 -17.37
C TRP A 73 8.33 28.62 -17.56
N ILE A 74 8.56 29.80 -17.02
CA ILE A 74 9.86 30.48 -17.05
C ILE A 74 10.16 30.95 -15.63
N SER A 75 11.37 30.65 -15.15
CA SER A 75 11.84 31.12 -13.84
C SER A 75 11.93 32.64 -13.79
N ASP A 76 11.76 33.24 -12.61
CA ASP A 76 11.81 34.69 -12.43
C ASP A 76 13.19 35.27 -12.83
N ASP A 77 14.26 34.48 -12.76
CA ASP A 77 15.61 34.85 -13.22
C ASP A 77 15.86 34.58 -14.71
N GLY A 78 14.88 34.02 -15.43
CA GLY A 78 14.94 33.67 -16.85
C GLY A 78 15.89 32.53 -17.20
N ARG A 79 16.55 31.88 -16.23
CA ARG A 79 17.57 30.85 -16.48
C ARG A 79 17.01 29.48 -16.81
N THR A 80 15.81 29.18 -16.33
CA THR A 80 15.15 27.88 -16.51
C THR A 80 13.83 28.11 -17.20
N ALA A 81 13.60 27.38 -18.29
CA ALA A 81 12.31 27.36 -18.97
C ALA A 81 11.86 25.91 -19.16
N LEU A 82 10.58 25.67 -18.89
CA LEU A 82 9.91 24.41 -19.15
C LEU A 82 8.83 24.65 -20.20
N ARG A 83 8.72 23.72 -21.13
CA ARG A 83 7.79 23.81 -22.26
C ARG A 83 6.79 22.66 -22.20
N ARG A 84 5.53 22.96 -22.51
CA ARG A 84 4.41 22.01 -22.49
C ARG A 84 4.32 21.19 -21.20
N VAL A 85 4.35 21.88 -20.06
CA VAL A 85 4.19 21.26 -18.73
C VAL A 85 2.79 21.50 -18.18
N HIS A 86 2.38 20.68 -17.22
CA HIS A 86 1.14 20.90 -16.48
C HIS A 86 1.35 21.89 -15.34
N VAL A 87 0.30 22.65 -15.05
CA VAL A 87 0.18 23.37 -13.78
C VAL A 87 -0.67 22.54 -12.81
N ILE A 88 -0.14 22.32 -11.62
CA ILE A 88 -0.76 21.55 -10.54
C ILE A 88 -1.34 22.54 -9.52
N ASP A 89 -2.54 22.24 -9.01
CA ASP A 89 -3.35 23.15 -8.16
C ASP A 89 -3.68 24.50 -8.83
N ALA A 90 -3.93 24.48 -10.14
CA ALA A 90 -4.47 25.66 -10.80
C ALA A 90 -5.79 26.09 -10.12
N PRO A 91 -6.01 27.41 -9.93
CA PRO A 91 -7.26 27.89 -9.34
C PRO A 91 -8.46 27.44 -10.18
N ASP A 92 -9.52 27.02 -9.50
CA ASP A 92 -10.79 26.66 -10.13
C ASP A 92 -11.39 27.90 -10.81
N GLY A 93 -11.50 27.85 -12.15
CA GLY A 93 -11.99 28.98 -12.92
C GLY A 93 -11.84 28.78 -14.42
N GLU A 94 -12.50 29.66 -15.17
CA GLU A 94 -12.38 29.68 -16.62
C GLU A 94 -11.06 30.35 -17.01
N VAL A 95 -10.01 29.54 -17.16
CA VAL A 95 -8.71 30.02 -17.61
C VAL A 95 -8.70 30.10 -19.14
N ARG A 96 -8.11 31.14 -19.70
CA ARG A 96 -7.94 31.35 -21.14
C ARG A 96 -6.51 31.01 -21.59
N GLU A 97 -6.31 30.94 -22.89
CA GLU A 97 -4.97 30.90 -23.47
C GLU A 97 -4.24 32.23 -23.17
N ASP A 98 -2.92 32.16 -23.01
CA ASP A 98 -2.03 33.26 -22.62
C ASP A 98 -2.24 33.85 -21.22
N ASP A 99 -3.24 33.36 -20.47
CA ASP A 99 -3.34 33.68 -19.05
C ASP A 99 -2.05 33.26 -18.32
N THR A 100 -1.74 33.96 -17.24
CA THR A 100 -0.54 33.68 -16.45
C THR A 100 -0.86 33.42 -14.99
N VAL A 101 -0.10 32.55 -14.36
CA VAL A 101 -0.18 32.26 -12.93
C VAL A 101 1.22 32.10 -12.35
N ARG A 102 1.39 32.52 -11.10
CA ARG A 102 2.64 32.26 -10.38
C ARG A 102 2.71 30.79 -9.99
N ALA A 103 3.82 30.15 -10.33
CA ALA A 103 4.05 28.75 -10.04
C ALA A 103 5.50 28.48 -9.63
N LEU A 104 5.69 27.42 -8.85
CA LEU A 104 6.96 26.96 -8.33
C LEU A 104 7.38 25.69 -9.06
N TYR A 105 8.61 25.68 -9.56
CA TYR A 105 9.26 24.47 -10.03
C TYR A 105 10.03 23.81 -8.89
N THR A 106 9.63 22.59 -8.52
CA THR A 106 10.23 21.83 -7.42
C THR A 106 11.19 20.74 -7.89
N GLY A 107 11.50 20.67 -9.20
CA GLY A 107 12.38 19.62 -9.76
C GLY A 107 11.65 18.37 -10.24
N ASN A 108 10.32 18.36 -10.21
CA ASN A 108 9.51 17.28 -10.81
C ASN A 108 9.36 17.52 -12.32
N SER A 109 9.63 16.51 -13.17
CA SER A 109 9.44 16.63 -14.62
C SER A 109 7.97 16.73 -15.05
N ALA A 110 7.02 16.36 -14.18
CA ALA A 110 5.59 16.32 -14.52
C ALA A 110 4.94 17.71 -14.62
N GLY A 111 5.49 18.73 -13.96
CA GLY A 111 4.82 20.03 -13.93
C GLY A 111 5.39 21.06 -12.94
N VAL A 112 4.65 22.15 -12.81
CA VAL A 112 4.88 23.23 -11.86
C VAL A 112 3.68 23.37 -10.93
N TYR A 113 3.90 23.80 -9.69
CA TYR A 113 2.88 23.84 -8.66
C TYR A 113 2.48 25.28 -8.35
N VAL A 114 1.19 25.57 -8.20
CA VAL A 114 0.77 26.87 -7.64
C VAL A 114 1.19 26.94 -6.18
N ALA A 115 1.80 28.07 -5.79
CA ALA A 115 2.29 28.26 -4.42
C ALA A 115 1.12 28.20 -3.41
N GLY A 116 1.30 27.44 -2.33
CA GLY A 116 0.24 27.25 -1.32
C GLY A 116 -0.88 26.29 -1.73
N GLY A 117 -0.74 25.61 -2.87
CA GLY A 117 -1.67 24.60 -3.34
C GLY A 117 -1.82 23.38 -2.41
N GLY A 118 -2.90 22.62 -2.65
CA GLY A 118 -3.34 21.49 -1.84
C GLY A 118 -3.03 20.10 -2.41
N ALA A 119 -2.30 19.97 -3.52
CA ALA A 119 -2.05 18.68 -4.21
C ALA A 119 -1.42 17.64 -3.29
N TRP A 120 -0.60 18.08 -2.34
CA TRP A 120 0.01 17.21 -1.34
C TRP A 120 -1.04 16.48 -0.49
N LEU A 121 -2.25 17.01 -0.32
CA LEU A 121 -3.33 16.38 0.44
C LEU A 121 -3.81 15.10 -0.24
N ALA A 122 -3.95 15.11 -1.57
CA ALA A 122 -4.35 13.94 -2.33
C ALA A 122 -3.26 12.85 -2.23
N ASP A 123 -1.99 13.22 -2.42
CA ASP A 123 -0.88 12.27 -2.32
C ASP A 123 -0.72 11.72 -0.88
N ALA A 124 -0.88 12.57 0.13
CA ALA A 124 -0.84 12.16 1.54
C ALA A 124 -2.01 11.24 1.90
N ALA A 125 -3.21 11.52 1.41
CA ALA A 125 -4.38 10.67 1.62
C ALA A 125 -4.19 9.29 0.98
N LEU A 126 -3.67 9.24 -0.25
CA LEU A 126 -3.34 7.99 -0.92
C LEU A 126 -2.26 7.22 -0.15
N LEU A 127 -1.15 7.85 0.25
CA LEU A 127 -0.12 7.22 1.07
C LEU A 127 -0.71 6.64 2.37
N LEU A 128 -1.59 7.38 3.03
CA LEU A 128 -2.26 6.89 4.24
C LEU A 128 -3.12 5.66 3.95
N LEU A 129 -3.87 5.64 2.85
CA LEU A 129 -4.64 4.47 2.43
C LEU A 129 -3.74 3.26 2.14
N GLY A 130 -2.60 3.46 1.49
CA GLY A 130 -1.60 2.43 1.25
C GLY A 130 -1.07 1.82 2.56
N LEU A 131 -0.70 2.67 3.52
CA LEU A 131 -0.22 2.26 4.84
C LEU A 131 -1.28 1.48 5.61
N LEU A 132 -2.51 1.99 5.66
CA LEU A 132 -3.62 1.33 6.35
C LEU A 132 -3.97 -0.02 5.71
N GLY A 133 -3.95 -0.10 4.38
CA GLY A 133 -4.16 -1.34 3.65
C GLY A 133 -3.12 -2.40 3.99
N LEU A 134 -1.83 -2.03 3.96
CA LEU A 134 -0.73 -2.94 4.27
C LEU A 134 -0.74 -3.37 5.76
N ALA A 135 -1.01 -2.44 6.68
CA ALA A 135 -1.13 -2.73 8.10
C ALA A 135 -2.31 -3.68 8.38
N GLY A 136 -3.49 -3.37 7.85
CA GLY A 136 -4.68 -4.21 7.99
C GLY A 136 -4.49 -5.61 7.42
N TRP A 137 -3.85 -5.71 6.24
CA TRP A 137 -3.47 -7.00 5.66
C TRP A 137 -2.51 -7.77 6.58
N SER A 138 -1.45 -7.13 7.05
CA SER A 138 -0.42 -7.75 7.90
C SER A 138 -1.02 -8.27 9.21
N VAL A 139 -1.83 -7.46 9.88
CA VAL A 139 -2.57 -7.84 11.10
C VAL A 139 -3.50 -9.02 10.81
N GLY A 140 -4.23 -8.98 9.69
CA GLY A 140 -5.12 -10.07 9.27
C GLY A 140 -4.38 -11.40 9.03
N VAL A 141 -3.18 -11.36 8.45
CA VAL A 141 -2.31 -12.53 8.26
C VAL A 141 -1.83 -13.05 9.61
N ILE A 142 -1.35 -12.18 10.50
CA ILE A 142 -0.84 -12.54 11.83
C ILE A 142 -1.94 -13.22 12.66
N ILE A 143 -3.13 -12.61 12.74
CA ILE A 143 -4.27 -13.15 13.50
C ILE A 143 -4.66 -14.53 12.97
N ARG A 144 -4.69 -14.70 11.63
CA ARG A 144 -5.03 -15.99 11.02
C ARG A 144 -3.95 -17.05 11.23
N ALA A 145 -2.67 -16.68 11.16
CA ALA A 145 -1.56 -17.59 11.42
C ALA A 145 -1.46 -18.01 12.89
N ALA A 146 -1.86 -17.14 13.82
CA ALA A 146 -1.84 -17.42 15.25
C ALA A 146 -2.80 -18.57 15.65
N GLY A 147 -3.95 -18.70 14.98
CA GLY A 147 -4.96 -19.71 15.29
C GLY A 147 -4.45 -21.16 15.19
N PRO A 148 -3.91 -21.59 14.03
CA PRO A 148 -3.30 -22.91 13.86
C PRO A 148 -2.13 -23.17 14.81
N VAL A 149 -1.28 -22.16 15.05
CA VAL A 149 -0.15 -22.27 15.97
C VAL A 149 -0.63 -22.54 17.41
N ARG A 150 -1.67 -21.84 17.85
CA ARG A 150 -2.26 -22.05 19.18
C ARG A 150 -2.83 -23.48 19.32
N ARG A 151 -3.61 -23.93 18.33
CA ARG A 151 -4.15 -25.29 18.30
C ARG A 151 -3.07 -26.38 18.22
N TRP A 152 -1.94 -26.09 17.59
CA TRP A 152 -0.81 -27.03 17.53
C TRP A 152 -0.08 -27.12 18.88
N ARG A 153 0.07 -25.99 19.59
CA ARG A 153 0.64 -25.96 20.95
C ARG A 153 -0.21 -26.75 21.94
N GLU A 154 -1.54 -26.58 21.90
CA GLU A 154 -2.49 -27.33 22.73
C GLU A 154 -2.36 -28.84 22.49
N ARG A 155 -2.35 -29.29 21.22
CA ARG A 155 -2.17 -30.70 20.88
C ARG A 155 -0.84 -31.28 21.33
N ARG A 156 0.26 -30.51 21.24
CA ARG A 156 1.57 -30.95 21.76
C ARG A 156 1.55 -31.12 23.27
N ALA A 157 0.92 -30.21 24.01
CA ALA A 157 0.79 -30.31 25.47
C ALA A 157 0.00 -31.57 25.87
N GLU A 158 -1.11 -31.85 25.16
CA GLU A 158 -1.87 -33.08 25.39
C GLU A 158 -1.07 -34.36 25.11
N GLN A 159 -0.25 -34.36 24.04
CA GLN A 159 0.59 -35.52 23.73
C GLN A 159 1.65 -35.78 24.79
N LEU A 160 2.28 -34.73 25.31
CA LEU A 160 3.25 -34.84 26.41
C LEU A 160 2.56 -35.38 27.67
N ALA A 161 1.40 -34.83 28.04
CA ALA A 161 0.62 -35.29 29.19
C ALA A 161 0.14 -36.75 29.05
N ARG A 162 -0.14 -37.22 27.83
CA ARG A 162 -0.45 -38.65 27.57
C ARG A 162 0.79 -39.53 27.73
N ARG A 163 1.94 -39.13 27.16
CA ARG A 163 3.20 -39.88 27.30
C ARG A 163 3.63 -40.03 28.75
N GLU A 164 3.50 -38.98 29.55
CA GLU A 164 3.80 -39.05 30.99
C GLU A 164 2.89 -40.01 31.73
N ARG A 165 1.58 -40.02 31.42
CA ARG A 165 0.63 -40.97 32.01
C ARG A 165 0.99 -42.41 31.69
N TYR A 166 1.31 -42.71 30.42
CA TYR A 166 1.75 -44.04 30.02
C TYR A 166 3.07 -44.44 30.69
N ALA A 167 4.02 -43.52 30.83
CA ALA A 167 5.29 -43.79 31.50
C ALA A 167 5.13 -44.07 33.01
N ARG A 168 4.21 -43.38 33.70
CA ARG A 168 3.88 -43.68 35.11
C ARG A 168 3.18 -45.03 35.25
N GLN A 169 2.20 -45.31 34.39
CA GLN A 169 1.49 -46.58 34.40
C GLN A 169 2.43 -47.76 34.13
N GLY A 170 3.35 -47.63 33.16
CA GLY A 170 4.38 -48.63 32.90
C GLY A 170 5.29 -48.88 34.10
N ARG A 171 5.70 -47.84 34.84
CA ARG A 171 6.47 -47.99 36.08
C ARG A 171 5.70 -48.72 37.18
N MET A 172 4.44 -48.33 37.42
CA MET A 172 3.60 -49.01 38.42
C MET A 172 3.44 -50.49 38.10
N LEU A 173 3.22 -50.85 36.83
CA LEU A 173 3.11 -52.25 36.41
C LEU A 173 4.43 -53.02 36.60
N ALA A 174 5.57 -52.39 36.31
CA ALA A 174 6.88 -53.01 36.50
C ALA A 174 7.20 -53.27 37.99
N GLU A 175 6.85 -52.34 38.87
CA GLU A 175 7.02 -52.50 40.33
C GLU A 175 6.18 -53.66 40.89
N HIS A 176 4.93 -53.82 40.43
CA HIS A 176 4.07 -54.93 40.87
C HIS A 176 4.52 -56.30 40.33
N ALA A 177 5.22 -56.32 39.19
CA ALA A 177 5.72 -57.55 38.58
C ALA A 177 7.11 -57.97 39.12
N ALA A 178 7.79 -57.11 39.90
CA ALA A 178 9.08 -57.44 40.46
C ALA A 178 8.92 -58.55 41.53
N PRO A 179 9.67 -59.66 41.44
CA PRO A 179 9.62 -60.70 42.45
C PRO A 179 10.08 -60.13 43.82
N PRO A 180 9.53 -60.62 44.94
CA PRO A 180 9.97 -60.19 46.25
C PRO A 180 11.47 -60.46 46.39
N ALA A 181 12.21 -59.47 46.87
CA ALA A 181 13.63 -59.64 47.16
C ALA A 181 13.81 -60.78 48.20
N PRO A 182 14.78 -61.69 48.00
CA PRO A 182 15.03 -62.81 48.88
C PRO A 182 15.53 -62.39 50.27
#